data_AF-A0A7S3IJF9-F1
#
_entry.id   AF-A0A7S3IJF9-F1
#
_cell.length_a   1.000
_cell.length_b   1.000
_cell.length_c   1.000
_cell.angle_alpha   90.00
_cell.angle_beta   90.00
_cell.angle_gamma   90.00
#
_symmetry.space_group_name_H-M   'P 1'
#
loop_
_entity.id
_entity.type
_entity.pdbx_description
1 polymer ?
#
loop_
_entity_poly.entity_id
_entity_poly.type
_entity_poly.pdbx_seq_one_letter_code
_entity_poly.pdbx_strand_id
1 'polypeptide(L)'
;ETIYCGVCHSDLHHTANHFGLTKFPIVPGHELVGKVTEVGSKVTSVKVGDDIGVGVIIDSCLACPSCDVGDEQYCYGGKNVGAYNDFKRFNHLGGNPDSQTFGGYSGSNVLH
;
A
#
# COMPACT_ATOMS: atom_id res chain seq x y z
N GLU A 1 0.05 13.94 1.69
CA GLU A 1 1.46 14.33 1.42
C GLU A 1 2.40 13.42 2.22
N THR A 2 3.45 12.91 1.58
CA THR A 2 4.48 12.10 2.27
C THR A 2 5.53 13.02 2.87
N ILE A 3 5.86 12.86 4.16
CA ILE A 3 6.88 13.67 4.84
C ILE A 3 8.15 12.85 5.05
N TYR A 4 7.99 11.59 5.49
CA TYR A 4 9.08 10.65 5.69
C TYR A 4 8.71 9.30 5.10
N CYS A 5 9.72 8.56 4.63
CA CYS A 5 9.60 7.15 4.32
C CYS A 5 10.87 6.46 4.81
N GLY A 6 10.72 5.46 5.68
CA GLY A 6 11.82 4.61 6.11
C GLY A 6 12.36 3.77 4.95
N VAL A 7 13.62 3.34 5.10
CA VAL A 7 14.30 2.45 4.16
C VAL A 7 14.44 1.08 4.77
N CYS A 8 13.70 0.13 4.21
CA CYS A 8 13.74 -1.26 4.65
C CYS A 8 14.63 -2.10 3.72
N HIS A 9 15.24 -3.17 4.24
CA HIS A 9 16.07 -4.06 3.43
C HIS A 9 15.25 -4.75 2.32
N SER A 10 13.93 -4.90 2.47
CA SER A 10 13.05 -5.38 1.40
C SER A 10 13.02 -4.45 0.20
N ASP A 11 13.21 -3.14 0.38
CA ASP A 11 13.32 -2.21 -0.75
C ASP A 11 14.54 -2.56 -1.62
N LEU A 12 15.67 -2.91 -0.99
CA LEU A 12 16.87 -3.38 -1.68
C LEU A 12 16.59 -4.71 -2.41
N HIS A 13 15.98 -5.69 -1.75
CA HIS A 13 15.69 -6.97 -2.40
C HIS A 13 14.81 -6.83 -3.64
N HIS A 14 13.82 -5.93 -3.61
CA HIS A 14 12.97 -5.66 -4.76
C HIS A 14 13.70 -4.84 -5.83
N THR A 15 14.38 -3.75 -5.49
CA THR A 15 15.11 -2.93 -6.48
C THR A 15 16.23 -3.69 -7.19
N ALA A 16 16.92 -4.58 -6.48
CA ALA A 16 17.94 -5.46 -7.03
C ALA A 16 17.36 -6.75 -7.67
N ASN A 17 16.04 -6.93 -7.65
CA ASN A 17 15.34 -8.10 -8.15
C ASN A 17 15.87 -9.44 -7.61
N HIS A 18 16.29 -9.50 -6.34
CA HIS A 18 16.84 -10.71 -5.72
C HIS A 18 15.85 -11.90 -5.74
N PHE A 19 14.55 -11.62 -5.77
CA PHE A 19 13.50 -12.64 -5.81
C PHE A 19 13.04 -12.99 -7.25
N GLY A 20 13.53 -12.31 -8.28
CA GLY A 20 13.11 -12.55 -9.67
C GLY A 20 11.67 -12.15 -10.00
N LEU A 21 10.98 -11.43 -9.11
CA LEU A 21 9.54 -11.11 -9.19
C LEU A 21 9.25 -9.60 -9.26
N THR A 22 10.28 -8.79 -9.51
CA THR A 22 10.17 -7.33 -9.54
C THR A 22 9.55 -6.86 -10.84
N LYS A 23 8.55 -5.98 -10.72
CA LYS A 23 7.85 -5.33 -11.82
C LYS A 23 8.45 -3.94 -12.01
N PHE A 24 9.18 -3.73 -13.10
CA PHE A 24 9.76 -2.44 -13.44
C PHE A 24 8.83 -1.61 -14.34
N PRO A 25 8.84 -0.26 -14.25
CA PRO A 25 9.56 0.54 -13.23
C PRO A 25 9.00 0.30 -11.83
N ILE A 26 9.83 0.41 -10.80
CA ILE A 26 9.42 0.26 -9.39
C ILE A 26 9.72 1.57 -8.64
N VAL A 27 8.79 1.96 -7.78
CA VAL A 27 9.00 2.99 -6.75
C VAL A 27 8.76 2.29 -5.41
N PRO A 28 9.82 1.90 -4.69
CA PRO A 28 9.68 1.18 -3.42
C PRO A 28 9.31 2.11 -2.25
N GLY A 29 9.36 1.61 -1.02
CA GLY A 29 8.99 2.32 0.20
C GLY A 29 7.64 1.87 0.74
N HIS A 30 7.63 1.44 2.00
CA HIS A 30 6.44 0.94 2.70
C HIS A 30 6.46 1.22 4.22
N GLU A 31 7.24 2.22 4.61
CA GLU A 31 7.35 2.73 5.98
C GLU A 31 7.05 4.23 5.96
N LEU A 32 5.87 4.60 5.44
CA LEU A 32 5.53 5.99 5.18
C LEU A 32 4.95 6.67 6.41
N VAL A 33 5.33 7.93 6.60
CA VAL A 33 4.68 8.87 7.50
C VAL A 33 4.36 10.15 6.75
N GLY A 34 3.13 10.64 6.87
CA GLY A 34 2.67 11.80 6.14
C GLY A 34 1.50 12.51 6.80
N LYS A 35 0.96 13.49 6.06
CA LYS A 35 -0.25 14.23 6.44
C LYS A 35 -1.36 14.01 5.43
N VAL A 36 -2.58 13.85 5.92
CA VAL A 36 -3.78 13.76 5.09
C VAL A 36 -4.07 15.12 4.45
N THR A 37 -4.07 15.18 3.12
CA THR A 37 -4.33 16.41 2.35
C THR A 37 -5.71 16.45 1.71
N GLU A 38 -6.32 15.28 1.47
CA GLU A 38 -7.66 15.11 0.93
C GLU A 38 -8.26 13.81 1.46
N VAL A 39 -9.59 13.74 1.58
CA VAL A 39 -10.32 12.53 1.94
C VAL A 39 -11.52 12.35 1.02
N GLY A 40 -11.84 11.10 0.68
CA GLY A 40 -13.06 10.78 -0.06
C GLY A 40 -14.32 11.12 0.77
N SER A 41 -15.42 11.43 0.09
CA SER A 41 -16.66 11.91 0.75
C SER A 41 -17.30 10.93 1.74
N LYS A 42 -16.90 9.65 1.71
CA LYS A 42 -17.38 8.59 2.60
C LYS A 42 -16.38 8.21 3.71
N VAL A 43 -15.18 8.79 3.72
CA VAL A 43 -14.16 8.49 4.72
C VAL A 43 -14.53 9.18 6.03
N THR A 44 -14.53 8.42 7.12
CA THR A 44 -14.85 8.91 8.48
C THR A 44 -13.76 8.63 9.51
N SER A 45 -12.77 7.79 9.17
CA SER A 45 -11.71 7.35 10.07
C SER A 45 -10.59 8.36 10.26
N VAL A 46 -10.39 9.27 9.29
CA VAL A 46 -9.36 10.30 9.29
C VAL A 46 -9.90 11.60 8.71
N LYS A 47 -9.24 12.73 8.97
CA LYS A 47 -9.55 14.04 8.39
C LYS A 47 -8.31 14.75 7.88
N VAL A 48 -8.50 15.76 7.03
CA VAL A 48 -7.42 16.62 6.54
C VAL A 48 -6.62 17.20 7.71
N GLY A 49 -5.29 17.12 7.62
CA GLY A 49 -4.35 17.58 8.65
C GLY A 49 -3.88 16.49 9.61
N ASP A 50 -4.55 15.33 9.67
CA ASP A 50 -4.12 14.22 10.51
C ASP A 50 -2.75 13.67 10.07
N ASP A 51 -1.93 13.31 11.06
CA ASP A 51 -0.73 12.52 10.85
C ASP A 51 -1.12 11.06 10.62
N ILE A 52 -0.55 10.44 9.57
CA ILE A 52 -0.88 9.07 9.18
C ILE A 52 0.38 8.28 8.82
N GLY A 53 0.32 6.97 9.09
CA GLY A 53 1.32 6.00 8.67
C GLY A 53 0.76 5.02 7.66
N VAL A 54 1.59 4.56 6.72
CA VAL A 54 1.24 3.49 5.77
C VAL A 54 2.34 2.45 5.81
N GLY A 55 1.93 1.22 6.09
CA GLY A 55 2.81 0.06 6.17
C GLY A 55 2.92 -0.72 4.86
N VAL A 56 3.21 -2.01 5.01
CA VAL A 56 3.45 -2.94 3.90
C VAL A 56 2.17 -3.26 3.11
N ILE A 57 1.02 -3.32 3.78
CA ILE A 57 -0.25 -3.77 3.20
C ILE A 57 -1.17 -2.58 3.00
N ILE A 58 -1.76 -2.47 1.81
CA ILE A 58 -2.68 -1.38 1.45
C ILE A 58 -4.08 -1.86 1.05
N ASP A 59 -4.27 -3.17 0.84
CA ASP A 59 -5.59 -3.75 0.55
C ASP A 59 -5.59 -5.27 0.85
N SER A 60 -6.78 -5.83 1.06
CA SER A 60 -7.04 -7.25 1.26
C SER A 60 -8.47 -7.61 0.84
N CYS A 61 -8.89 -8.88 0.96
CA CYS A 61 -10.24 -9.26 0.52
C CYS A 61 -11.35 -8.73 1.44
N LEU A 62 -11.04 -8.33 2.68
CA LEU A 62 -11.98 -7.80 3.69
C LEU A 62 -13.18 -8.71 4.00
N ALA A 63 -13.08 -10.00 3.70
CA ALA A 63 -14.20 -10.95 3.81
C ALA A 63 -13.81 -12.37 4.26
N CYS A 64 -12.52 -12.60 4.55
CA CYS A 64 -12.05 -13.89 5.07
C CYS A 64 -11.84 -13.80 6.60
N PRO A 65 -11.94 -14.92 7.32
CA PRO A 65 -11.71 -14.94 8.77
C PRO A 65 -10.41 -14.28 9.26
N SER A 66 -9.31 -14.28 8.48
CA SER A 66 -8.12 -13.51 8.85
C SER A 66 -8.39 -12.00 8.80
N CYS A 67 -9.05 -11.50 7.74
CA CYS A 67 -9.43 -10.09 7.64
C CYS A 67 -10.43 -9.70 8.75
N ASP A 68 -11.36 -10.59 9.11
CA ASP A 68 -12.38 -10.30 10.13
C ASP A 68 -11.77 -10.05 11.53
N VAL A 69 -10.57 -10.58 11.79
CA VAL A 69 -9.84 -10.39 13.04
C VAL A 69 -8.68 -9.38 12.94
N GLY A 70 -8.55 -8.69 11.80
CA GLY A 70 -7.47 -7.71 11.57
C GLY A 70 -6.10 -8.33 11.28
N ASP A 71 -6.08 -9.54 10.74
CA ASP A 71 -4.89 -10.28 10.32
C ASP A 71 -4.78 -10.31 8.78
N GLU A 72 -4.90 -9.16 8.12
CA GLU A 72 -4.88 -9.07 6.65
C GLU A 72 -3.56 -9.57 6.04
N GLN A 73 -2.46 -9.60 6.80
CA GLN A 73 -1.20 -10.25 6.40
C GLN A 73 -1.38 -11.74 6.07
N TYR A 74 -2.40 -12.39 6.64
CA TYR A 74 -2.77 -13.77 6.41
C TYR A 74 -4.04 -13.91 5.56
N CYS A 75 -4.40 -12.88 4.78
CA CYS A 75 -5.54 -12.93 3.87
C CYS A 75 -5.42 -14.11 2.88
N TYR A 76 -6.29 -15.11 3.04
CA TYR A 76 -6.37 -16.27 2.16
C TYR A 76 -7.48 -16.17 1.10
N GLY A 77 -8.20 -15.05 1.05
CA GLY A 77 -9.17 -14.73 0.00
C GLY A 77 -8.56 -14.27 -1.34
N GLY A 78 -7.28 -14.57 -1.60
CA GLY A 78 -6.59 -14.17 -2.84
C GLY A 78 -5.29 -13.37 -2.67
N LYS A 79 -4.63 -13.46 -1.50
CA LYS A 79 -3.42 -12.71 -1.07
C LYS A 79 -3.71 -11.22 -0.80
N ASN A 80 -3.11 -10.66 0.25
CA ASN A 80 -3.09 -9.21 0.43
C ASN A 80 -2.37 -8.47 -0.71
N VAL A 81 -2.56 -7.16 -0.76
CA VAL A 81 -1.92 -6.25 -1.73
C VAL A 81 -0.86 -5.42 -1.00
N GLY A 82 0.39 -5.55 -1.47
CA GLY A 82 1.50 -4.76 -0.96
C GLY A 82 1.49 -3.31 -1.45
N ALA A 83 2.05 -2.40 -0.66
CA ALA A 83 2.21 -0.98 -0.99
C ALA A 83 2.97 -0.75 -2.31
N TYR A 84 3.87 -1.66 -2.69
CA TYR A 84 4.56 -1.64 -3.97
C TYR A 84 4.77 -3.04 -4.55
N ASN A 85 5.05 -3.11 -5.86
CA ASN A 85 5.39 -4.34 -6.58
C ASN A 85 4.31 -5.45 -6.51
N ASP A 86 3.04 -5.09 -6.29
CA ASP A 86 1.89 -6.00 -6.40
C ASP A 86 0.87 -5.49 -7.42
N PHE A 87 -0.08 -6.33 -7.78
CA PHE A 87 -1.24 -5.90 -8.58
C PHE A 87 -2.42 -5.60 -7.66
N LYS A 88 -3.27 -4.66 -8.09
CA LYS A 88 -4.57 -4.43 -7.46
C LYS A 88 -5.46 -5.65 -7.69
N ARG A 89 -6.22 -6.07 -6.67
CA ARG A 89 -6.97 -7.35 -6.71
C ARG A 89 -8.44 -7.26 -6.35
N PHE A 90 -8.81 -6.42 -5.39
CA PHE A 90 -10.15 -6.49 -4.76
C PHE A 90 -11.12 -5.40 -5.21
N ASN A 91 -10.75 -4.59 -6.21
CA ASN A 91 -11.52 -3.45 -6.70
C ASN A 91 -11.83 -2.38 -5.61
N HIS A 92 -11.15 -2.43 -4.46
CA HIS A 92 -11.23 -1.37 -3.44
C HIS A 92 -10.31 -0.19 -3.81
N LEU A 93 -9.14 -0.51 -4.39
CA LEU A 93 -8.20 0.48 -4.89
C LEU A 93 -8.63 1.02 -6.26
N GLY A 94 -8.74 2.35 -6.38
CA GLY A 94 -9.04 3.02 -7.65
C GLY A 94 -7.85 3.06 -8.63
N GLY A 95 -8.06 3.74 -9.76
CA GLY A 95 -7.07 3.88 -10.84
C GLY A 95 -7.07 2.69 -11.82
N ASN A 96 -6.02 2.55 -12.63
CA ASN A 96 -5.92 1.48 -13.62
C ASN A 96 -5.77 0.10 -12.92
N PRO A 97 -6.69 -0.86 -13.11
CA PRO A 97 -6.61 -2.20 -12.49
C PRO A 97 -5.43 -3.02 -13.03
N ASP A 98 -4.96 -2.74 -14.25
CA ASP A 98 -3.84 -3.42 -14.88
C ASP A 98 -2.48 -2.84 -14.45
N SER A 99 -2.49 -1.82 -13.59
CA SER A 99 -1.27 -1.23 -13.03
C SER A 99 -0.86 -1.90 -11.73
N GLN A 100 0.45 -1.98 -11.52
CA GLN A 100 0.99 -2.36 -10.22
C GLN A 100 0.82 -1.25 -9.18
N THR A 101 0.97 -1.60 -7.91
CA THR A 101 1.11 -0.67 -6.81
C THR A 101 2.52 -0.07 -6.81
N PHE A 102 2.58 1.20 -6.47
CA PHE A 102 3.81 1.97 -6.33
C PHE A 102 3.86 2.50 -4.89
N GLY A 103 5.02 2.39 -4.28
CA GLY A 103 5.26 2.65 -2.87
C GLY A 103 5.55 4.11 -2.58
N GLY A 104 6.20 4.30 -1.44
CA GLY A 104 6.21 5.55 -0.71
C GLY A 104 7.33 6.53 -0.98
N TYR A 105 8.33 6.21 -1.81
CA TYR A 105 9.34 7.19 -2.26
C TYR A 105 8.76 8.16 -3.31
N SER A 106 7.65 8.80 -2.94
CA SER A 106 6.82 9.70 -3.75
C SER A 106 6.37 10.88 -2.88
N GLY A 107 6.21 12.07 -3.48
CA GLY A 107 5.76 13.27 -2.76
C GLY A 107 4.31 13.17 -2.24
N SER A 108 3.50 12.32 -2.86
CA SER A 108 2.14 12.03 -2.44
C SER A 108 1.72 10.62 -2.82
N ASN A 109 0.81 10.07 -2.00
CA ASN A 109 0.20 8.76 -2.21
C ASN A 109 -1.32 8.89 -2.07
N VAL A 110 -2.04 8.11 -2.88
CA VAL A 110 -3.49 7.97 -2.77
C VAL A 110 -3.76 6.58 -2.22
N LEU A 111 -4.46 6.53 -1.09
CA LEU A 111 -4.89 5.31 -0.42
C LEU A 111 -6.41 5.28 -0.49
N HIS A 112 -6.98 4.08 -0.50
CA HIS A 112 -8.42 3.86 -0.62
C HIS A 112 -8.97 3.13 0.60
#